data_AF-A0A671UYB7-F1
#
_entry.id   AF-A0A671UYB7-F1
#
_cell.length_a   1.000
_cell.length_b   1.000
_cell.length_c   1.000
_cell.angle_alpha   90.00
_cell.angle_beta   90.00
_cell.angle_gamma   90.00
#
_symmetry.space_group_name_H-M   'P 1'
#
loop_
_entity.id
_entity.type
_entity.pdbx_description
1 polymer ?
#
loop_
_entity_poly.entity_id
_entity_poly.type
_entity_poly.pdbx_seq_one_letter_code
_entity_poly.pdbx_strand_id
1 'polypeptide(L)'
;MSIRGQEQVGKKYDPLDTTLKFVNRKDDLDPLFSEEDDDSLRAEMSCGHAVTPDSLTQWCRSQLDEGHYKFRCPAVLEGTKLCNKLWSYQEVRRLADLSVEEMQHFEETMARLAAAEYCEFQLVNVVWF
;
A
#
# COMPACT_ATOMS: atom_id res chain seq x y z
N MET A 1 29.32 -2.80 -13.98
CA MET A 1 28.89 -4.01 -13.24
C MET A 1 27.92 -3.58 -12.17
N SER A 2 26.90 -4.40 -11.89
CA SER A 2 25.83 -4.18 -10.90
C SER A 2 24.60 -3.46 -11.46
N ILE A 3 23.56 -4.22 -11.79
CA ILE A 3 22.41 -4.35 -10.89
C ILE A 3 22.05 -5.84 -10.94
N ARG A 4 22.46 -6.59 -9.90
CA ARG A 4 21.90 -7.91 -9.69
C ARG A 4 20.44 -7.67 -9.36
N GLY A 5 19.54 -8.01 -10.30
CA GLY A 5 18.14 -8.23 -9.97
C GLY A 5 18.11 -9.21 -8.82
N GLN A 6 17.83 -8.71 -7.62
CA GLN A 6 17.33 -9.59 -6.59
C GLN A 6 15.93 -9.93 -7.09
N GLU A 7 15.79 -11.16 -7.56
CA GLU A 7 14.52 -11.82 -7.71
C GLU A 7 13.89 -11.80 -6.31
N GLN A 8 13.09 -10.77 -6.04
CA GLN A 8 12.24 -10.70 -4.86
C GLN A 8 11.31 -11.90 -5.00
N VAL A 9 11.46 -12.90 -4.13
CA VAL A 9 10.47 -13.97 -4.03
C VAL A 9 9.15 -13.27 -3.69
N GLY A 10 8.22 -13.25 -4.64
CA GLY A 10 6.96 -12.54 -4.50
C GLY A 10 6.16 -13.06 -3.31
N LYS A 11 5.57 -12.14 -2.53
CA LYS A 11 4.70 -12.44 -1.41
C LYS A 11 3.43 -13.13 -1.90
N LYS A 12 2.96 -14.12 -1.16
CA LYS A 12 1.70 -14.81 -1.42
C LYS A 12 0.95 -15.01 -0.12
N TYR A 13 -0.37 -14.80 -0.17
CA TYR A 13 -1.21 -15.13 0.97
C TYR A 13 -1.22 -16.64 1.25
N ASP A 14 -1.36 -17.00 2.51
CA ASP A 14 -1.72 -18.36 2.91
C ASP A 14 -3.18 -18.64 2.49
N PRO A 15 -3.45 -19.63 1.63
CA PRO A 15 -4.81 -20.01 1.24
C PRO A 15 -5.72 -20.40 2.42
N LEU A 16 -5.13 -20.77 3.57
CA LEU A 16 -5.85 -21.15 4.78
C LEU A 16 -6.09 -19.97 5.73
N ASP A 17 -5.62 -18.77 5.40
CA ASP A 17 -5.87 -17.58 6.22
C ASP A 17 -7.33 -17.13 6.13
N THR A 18 -8.15 -17.67 7.03
CA THR A 18 -9.57 -17.33 7.18
C THR A 18 -9.83 -15.90 7.64
N THR A 19 -8.80 -15.17 8.03
CA THR A 19 -8.95 -13.79 8.44
C THR A 19 -9.14 -12.91 7.19
N LEU A 20 -8.56 -13.28 6.05
CA LEU A 20 -8.65 -12.54 4.79
C LEU A 20 -9.90 -12.94 3.98
N LYS A 21 -10.43 -11.98 3.21
CA LYS A 21 -11.53 -12.24 2.27
C LYS A 21 -10.96 -12.41 0.87
N PHE A 22 -10.74 -13.67 0.47
CA PHE A 22 -10.24 -13.96 -0.87
C PHE A 22 -11.30 -13.74 -1.96
N VAL A 23 -10.87 -13.19 -3.10
CA VAL A 23 -11.75 -12.88 -4.24
C VAL A 23 -11.10 -13.26 -5.57
N ASN A 24 -11.92 -13.68 -6.53
CA ASN A 24 -11.48 -14.09 -7.88
C ASN A 24 -11.55 -12.93 -8.90
N ARG A 25 -11.26 -11.71 -8.46
CA ARG A 25 -11.24 -10.50 -9.30
C ARG A 25 -9.78 -10.11 -9.55
N LYS A 26 -9.51 -9.38 -10.64
CA LYS A 26 -8.17 -8.88 -10.97
C LYS A 26 -7.60 -8.02 -9.84
N ASP A 27 -6.28 -7.88 -9.78
CA ASP A 27 -5.65 -6.90 -8.89
C ASP A 27 -6.02 -5.49 -9.38
N ASP A 28 -6.56 -4.67 -8.48
CA ASP A 28 -6.98 -3.31 -8.77
C ASP A 28 -5.83 -2.29 -8.68
N LEU A 29 -4.67 -2.70 -8.18
CA LEU A 29 -3.45 -1.89 -8.09
C LEU A 29 -2.43 -2.21 -9.18
N ASP A 30 -2.57 -3.34 -9.87
CA ASP A 30 -1.65 -3.75 -10.92
C ASP A 30 -2.15 -3.31 -12.32
N PRO A 31 -1.54 -2.28 -12.95
CA PRO A 31 -1.89 -1.87 -14.30
C PRO A 31 -1.30 -2.78 -15.38
N LEU A 32 -0.33 -3.64 -15.03
CA LEU A 32 0.36 -4.55 -15.95
C LEU A 32 -0.23 -5.96 -15.96
N PHE A 33 -1.39 -6.14 -15.32
CA PHE A 33 -2.09 -7.41 -15.22
C PHE A 33 -2.18 -8.15 -16.56
N SER A 34 -1.57 -9.34 -16.64
CA SER A 34 -1.74 -10.33 -17.70
C SER A 34 -2.63 -11.46 -17.18
N GLU A 35 -3.69 -11.80 -17.92
CA GLU A 35 -4.59 -12.92 -17.57
C GLU A 35 -3.89 -14.30 -17.60
N GLU A 36 -2.70 -14.36 -18.21
CA GLU A 36 -1.93 -15.60 -18.40
C GLU A 36 -1.05 -15.97 -17.18
N ASP A 37 -0.85 -15.06 -16.22
CA ASP A 37 0.15 -15.20 -15.14
C ASP A 37 -0.44 -15.37 -13.73
N ASP A 38 -1.75 -15.56 -13.60
CA ASP A 38 -2.44 -15.23 -12.36
C ASP A 38 -3.10 -16.41 -11.63
N ASP A 39 -2.26 -17.25 -11.03
CA ASP A 39 -2.66 -18.19 -9.98
C ASP A 39 -2.54 -17.57 -8.56
N SER A 40 -2.32 -16.25 -8.48
CA SER A 40 -2.03 -15.59 -7.20
C SER A 40 -3.31 -15.23 -6.44
N LEU A 41 -3.36 -15.59 -5.16
CA LEU A 41 -4.48 -15.21 -4.30
C LEU A 41 -4.56 -13.69 -4.11
N ARG A 42 -5.79 -13.19 -4.04
CA ARG A 42 -6.09 -11.77 -3.80
C ARG A 42 -7.06 -11.59 -2.67
N ALA A 43 -6.78 -10.61 -1.83
CA ALA A 43 -7.65 -10.23 -0.73
C ALA A 43 -8.43 -8.96 -1.06
N GLU A 44 -9.67 -8.88 -0.58
CA GLU A 44 -10.48 -7.67 -0.69
C GLU A 44 -10.15 -6.69 0.44
N MET A 45 -9.75 -5.48 0.07
CA MET A 45 -9.61 -4.34 0.98
C MET A 45 -10.99 -3.86 1.47
N SER A 46 -11.04 -3.09 2.57
CA SER A 46 -12.26 -2.48 3.10
C SER A 46 -12.94 -1.49 2.15
N CYS A 47 -12.25 -1.04 1.09
CA CYS A 47 -12.82 -0.25 0.00
C CYS A 47 -13.54 -1.09 -1.07
N GLY A 48 -13.43 -2.42 -1.02
CA GLY A 48 -14.02 -3.36 -1.98
C GLY A 48 -13.12 -3.71 -3.16
N HIS A 49 -11.89 -3.18 -3.22
CA HIS A 49 -10.91 -3.47 -4.27
C HIS A 49 -10.02 -4.65 -3.88
N ALA A 50 -9.67 -5.46 -4.87
CA ALA A 50 -8.84 -6.65 -4.72
C ALA A 50 -7.36 -6.30 -4.89
N VAL A 51 -6.51 -6.89 -4.06
CA VAL A 51 -5.07 -6.63 -4.05
C VAL A 51 -4.29 -7.92 -3.82
N THR A 52 -3.06 -7.96 -4.32
CA THR A 52 -2.02 -8.90 -3.87
C THR A 52 -1.18 -8.27 -2.76
N PRO A 53 -0.46 -9.06 -1.93
CA PRO A 53 0.37 -8.48 -0.89
C PRO A 53 1.52 -7.65 -1.48
N ASP A 54 2.08 -8.07 -2.62
CA ASP A 54 3.14 -7.35 -3.32
C ASP A 54 2.68 -6.00 -3.87
N SER A 55 1.57 -5.97 -4.63
CA SER A 55 1.09 -4.72 -5.23
C SER A 55 0.73 -3.69 -4.17
N LEU A 56 0.11 -4.13 -3.06
CA LEU A 56 -0.19 -3.25 -1.93
C LEU A 56 1.07 -2.75 -1.22
N THR A 57 2.05 -3.63 -1.00
CA THR A 57 3.35 -3.25 -0.40
C THR A 57 4.04 -2.19 -1.25
N GLN A 58 4.13 -2.42 -2.56
CA GLN A 58 4.79 -1.52 -3.50
C GLN A 58 4.08 -0.16 -3.58
N TRP A 59 2.75 -0.17 -3.67
CA TRP A 59 1.94 1.04 -3.68
C TRP A 59 2.16 1.87 -2.41
N CYS A 60 2.03 1.25 -1.23
CA CYS A 60 2.19 2.00 0.01
C CYS A 60 3.63 2.50 0.20
N ARG A 61 4.64 1.75 -0.26
CA ARG A 61 6.03 2.21 -0.24
C ARG A 61 6.23 3.44 -1.13
N SER A 62 5.69 3.44 -2.35
CA SER A 62 5.81 4.61 -3.25
C SER A 62 5.15 5.86 -2.66
N GLN A 63 4.02 5.69 -1.96
CA GLN A 63 3.39 6.81 -1.24
C GLN A 63 4.31 7.40 -0.17
N LEU A 64 5.03 6.57 0.59
CA LEU A 64 6.00 7.07 1.58
C LEU A 64 7.19 7.78 0.91
N ASP A 65 7.67 7.25 -0.21
CA ASP A 65 8.76 7.87 -0.99
C ASP A 65 8.35 9.24 -1.56
N GLU A 66 7.07 9.41 -1.92
CA GLU A 66 6.46 10.69 -2.34
C GLU A 66 6.12 11.63 -1.17
N GLY A 67 6.35 11.22 0.08
CA GLY A 67 6.07 12.01 1.28
C GLY A 67 4.62 11.90 1.79
N HIS A 68 3.83 10.98 1.26
CA HIS A 68 2.47 10.71 1.69
C HIS A 68 2.42 9.59 2.74
N TYR A 69 2.10 9.94 3.98
CA TYR A 69 1.98 8.98 5.10
C TYR A 69 0.54 8.46 5.34
N LYS A 70 -0.42 8.88 4.51
CA LYS A 70 -1.82 8.42 4.56
C LYS A 70 -2.13 7.59 3.33
N PHE A 71 -2.29 6.29 3.50
CA PHE A 71 -2.51 5.37 2.38
C PHE A 71 -3.95 5.42 1.86
N ARG A 72 -4.08 5.61 0.55
CA ARG A 72 -5.38 5.68 -0.12
C ARG A 72 -5.41 4.73 -1.31
N CYS A 73 -6.61 4.24 -1.61
CA CYS A 73 -6.85 3.38 -2.76
C CYS A 73 -6.69 4.15 -4.09
N PRO A 74 -5.78 3.74 -4.99
CA PRO A 74 -5.59 4.38 -6.29
C PRO A 74 -6.51 3.85 -7.38
N ALA A 75 -7.32 2.81 -7.09
CA ALA A 75 -8.17 2.19 -8.09
C ALA A 75 -9.09 3.22 -8.77
N VAL A 76 -9.16 3.15 -10.09
CA VAL A 76 -10.02 4.02 -10.90
C VAL A 76 -11.42 3.39 -10.94
N LEU A 77 -12.42 4.16 -10.55
CA LEU A 77 -13.84 3.82 -10.71
C LEU A 77 -14.28 4.07 -12.16
N GLU A 78 -15.59 4.09 -12.42
CA GLU A 78 -16.11 4.45 -13.75
C GLU A 78 -15.59 5.83 -14.22
N GLY A 79 -14.95 5.85 -15.39
CA GLY A 79 -14.38 7.05 -16.00
C GLY A 79 -13.01 7.41 -15.42
N THR A 80 -12.89 8.61 -14.84
CA THR A 80 -11.62 9.19 -14.33
C THR A 80 -11.62 9.38 -12.81
N LYS A 81 -12.65 8.90 -12.11
CA LYS A 81 -12.80 9.11 -10.67
C LYS A 81 -12.01 8.06 -9.89
N LEU A 82 -11.13 8.49 -8.99
CA LEU A 82 -10.40 7.59 -8.09
C LEU A 82 -11.29 7.14 -6.92
N CYS A 83 -11.09 5.90 -6.46
CA CYS A 83 -11.69 5.38 -5.23
C CYS A 83 -11.30 6.27 -4.04
N ASN A 84 -10.00 6.50 -3.86
CA ASN A 84 -9.40 7.41 -2.88
C ASN A 84 -9.80 7.17 -1.40
N LYS A 85 -10.39 6.01 -1.09
CA LYS A 85 -10.75 5.63 0.27
C LYS A 85 -9.48 5.48 1.09
N LEU A 86 -9.50 6.06 2.30
CA LEU A 86 -8.40 5.95 3.26
C LEU A 86 -8.35 4.54 3.85
N TRP A 87 -7.17 3.94 3.88
CA TRP A 87 -6.91 2.67 4.56
C TRP A 87 -6.26 2.92 5.91
N SER A 88 -6.63 2.10 6.89
CA SER A 88 -5.92 2.10 8.17
C SER A 88 -4.55 1.42 8.02
N TYR A 89 -3.55 1.85 8.78
CA TYR A 89 -2.25 1.17 8.74
C TYR A 89 -2.35 -0.30 9.19
N GLN A 90 -3.26 -0.62 10.11
CA GLN A 90 -3.51 -2.01 10.54
C GLN A 90 -4.01 -2.89 9.38
N GLU A 91 -4.89 -2.35 8.55
CA GLU A 91 -5.37 -3.02 7.34
C GLU A 91 -4.24 -3.19 6.32
N VAL A 92 -3.46 -2.14 6.05
CA VAL A 92 -2.31 -2.19 5.14
C VAL A 92 -1.29 -3.23 5.60
N ARG A 93 -0.85 -3.17 6.86
CA ARG A 93 0.14 -4.10 7.42
C ARG A 93 -0.27 -5.56 7.23
N ARG A 94 -1.56 -5.84 7.42
CA ARG A 94 -2.10 -7.19 7.35
C ARG A 94 -2.28 -7.67 5.91
N LEU A 95 -2.86 -6.85 5.04
CA LEU A 95 -3.12 -7.25 3.65
C LEU A 95 -1.88 -7.15 2.77
N ALA A 96 -0.90 -6.34 3.11
CA ALA A 96 0.37 -6.28 2.42
C ALA A 96 1.36 -7.37 2.88
N ASP A 97 0.97 -8.16 3.90
CA ASP A 97 1.82 -9.15 4.57
C ASP A 97 3.22 -8.58 4.85
N LEU A 98 3.27 -7.44 5.56
CA LEU A 98 4.52 -6.73 5.80
C LEU A 98 5.42 -7.55 6.72
N SER A 99 6.68 -7.72 6.33
CA SER A 99 7.71 -8.26 7.21
C SER A 99 7.97 -7.30 8.37
N VAL A 100 8.67 -7.77 9.41
CA VAL A 100 9.05 -6.94 10.55
C VAL A 100 9.88 -5.74 10.10
N GLU A 101 10.82 -5.96 9.17
CA GLU A 101 11.68 -4.92 8.61
C GLU A 101 10.89 -3.89 7.80
N GLU A 102 9.90 -4.35 7.02
CA GLU A 102 9.03 -3.45 6.25
C GLU A 102 8.12 -2.63 7.15
N MET A 103 7.55 -3.25 8.18
CA MET A 103 6.76 -2.53 9.18
C MET A 103 7.58 -1.43 9.83
N GLN A 104 8.81 -1.75 10.27
CA GLN A 104 9.68 -0.78 10.91
C GLN A 104 9.99 0.40 9.96
N HIS A 105 10.33 0.11 8.71
CA HIS A 105 10.55 1.14 7.70
C HIS A 105 9.32 2.03 7.47
N PHE A 106 8.13 1.43 7.40
CA PHE A 106 6.86 2.14 7.21
C PHE A 106 6.56 3.04 8.41
N GLU A 107 6.60 2.48 9.63
CA GLU A 107 6.29 3.19 10.86
C GLU A 107 7.24 4.37 11.11
N GLU A 108 8.55 4.17 10.94
CA GLU A 108 9.56 5.23 11.06
C GLU A 108 9.34 6.36 10.05
N THR A 109 9.04 6.01 8.80
CA THR A 109 8.83 6.99 7.73
C THR A 109 7.52 7.74 7.92
N MET A 110 6.44 7.05 8.26
CA MET A 110 5.15 7.68 8.61
C MET A 110 5.30 8.65 9.77
N ALA A 111 5.99 8.25 10.85
CA ALA A 111 6.23 9.10 12.01
C ALA A 111 7.03 10.35 11.65
N ARG A 112 8.09 10.21 10.86
CA ARG A 112 8.91 11.33 10.37
C ARG A 112 8.08 12.32 9.55
N LEU A 113 7.29 11.83 8.60
CA LEU A 113 6.45 12.66 7.73
C LEU A 113 5.34 13.37 8.51
N ALA A 114 4.66 12.67 9.42
CA ALA A 114 3.63 13.27 10.27
C ALA A 114 4.20 14.35 11.20
N ALA A 115 5.40 14.13 11.76
CA ALA A 115 6.08 15.13 12.58
C ALA A 115 6.51 16.36 11.77
N ALA A 116 6.99 16.17 10.54
CA ALA A 116 7.35 17.26 9.64
C ALA A 116 6.13 18.13 9.31
N GLU A 117 5.00 17.51 8.94
CA GLU A 117 3.75 18.23 8.68
C GLU A 117 3.31 19.04 9.92
N TYR A 118 3.35 18.44 11.11
CA TYR A 118 3.00 19.16 12.35
C TYR A 118 3.93 20.35 12.63
N CYS A 119 5.25 20.19 12.47
CA CYS A 119 6.22 21.27 12.67
C CYS A 119 6.02 22.41 11.68
N GLU A 120 5.73 22.11 10.42
CA GLU A 120 5.40 23.13 9.41
C GLU A 120 4.16 23.92 9.80
N PHE A 121 3.11 23.26 10.31
CA PHE A 121 1.92 23.93 10.83
C PHE A 121 2.21 24.82 12.06
N GLN A 122 3.12 24.42 12.94
CA GLN A 122 3.51 25.25 14.09
C GLN A 122 4.34 26.47 13.66
N LEU A 123 5.25 26.30 12.69
CA LEU A 123 6.09 27.38 12.17
C LEU A 123 5.28 28.45 11.43
N VAL A 124 4.29 28.07 10.61
CA VAL A 124 3.43 29.07 9.97
C VAL A 124 2.60 29.85 11.00
N ASN A 125 2.13 29.21 12.07
CA ASN A 125 1.31 29.88 13.09
C ASN A 125 2.09 30.87 13.97
N VAL A 126 3.42 30.78 14.06
CA VAL A 126 4.24 31.72 14.84
C VAL A 126 4.79 32.90 14.02
N VAL A 127 4.68 32.88 12.69
CA VAL A 127 5.17 33.95 11.81
C VAL A 127 4.09 35.02 11.53
N TRP A 128 2.84 34.77 11.94
CA TRP A 128 1.71 35.70 11.78
C TRP A 128 1.31 36.45 13.06
N PHE A 129 2.18 36.52 14.09
CA PHE A 129 1.98 37.32 15.30
C PHE A 129 3.09 38.35 15.51
#